data_AF-A0A562PWJ0-F1
#
_entry.id   AF-A0A562PWJ0-F1
#
_cell.length_a   1.000
_cell.length_b   1.000
_cell.length_c   1.000
_cell.angle_alpha   90.00
_cell.angle_beta   90.00
_cell.angle_gamma   90.00
#
_symmetry.space_group_name_H-M   'P 1'
#
loop_
_entity.id
_entity.type
_entity.pdbx_description
1 polymer ?
#
loop_
_entity_poly.entity_id
_entity_poly.type
_entity_poly.pdbx_seq_one_letter_code
_entity_poly.pdbx_strand_id
1 'polypeptide(L)' 'MAKASGEFDVKMVPEVLAAGSEGTGIGRMTLDKRYHGPLTATGRGEFLSYRTAVPTSAAYVARWTGGRAASCCSTPA' A
#
# COMPACT_ATOMS: atom_id res chain seq x y z
N MET A 1 13.53 -7.42 -18.98
CA MET A 1 12.58 -7.42 -17.84
C MET A 1 11.30 -6.75 -18.30
N ALA A 2 10.12 -7.35 -18.09
CA ALA A 2 8.85 -6.71 -18.43
C ALA A 2 8.58 -5.55 -17.46
N LYS A 3 8.14 -4.39 -18.00
CA LYS A 3 7.77 -3.21 -17.22
C LYS A 3 6.38 -2.76 -17.67
N ALA A 4 5.49 -2.53 -16.70
CA ALA A 4 4.20 -1.88 -16.91
C ALA A 4 4.19 -0.55 -16.14
N SER A 5 3.58 0.48 -16.71
CA SER A 5 3.33 1.77 -16.04
C SER A 5 1.86 2.10 -16.24
N GLY A 6 1.18 2.52 -15.17
CA GLY A 6 -0.26 2.76 -15.18
C GLY A 6 -0.71 3.32 -13.84
N GLU A 7 -1.96 3.77 -13.81
CA GLU A 7 -2.56 4.33 -12.61
C GLU A 7 -2.96 3.24 -11.62
N PHE A 8 -3.13 3.65 -10.36
CA PHE A 8 -3.68 2.80 -9.33
C PHE A 8 -4.47 3.63 -8.31
N ASP A 9 -5.50 3.02 -7.75
CA ASP A 9 -6.19 3.52 -6.56
C ASP A 9 -5.67 2.81 -5.32
N VAL A 10 -5.60 3.52 -4.20
CA VAL A 10 -5.31 2.94 -2.88
C VAL A 10 -6.28 3.46 -1.83
N LYS A 11 -6.91 2.54 -1.10
CA LYS A 11 -7.69 2.83 0.09
C LYS A 11 -6.88 2.43 1.32
N MET A 12 -6.76 3.35 2.27
CA MET A 12 -6.09 3.12 3.55
C MET A 12 -7.11 3.24 4.68
N VAL A 13 -7.20 2.22 5.53
CA VAL A 13 -8.13 2.20 6.65
C VAL A 13 -7.33 2.09 7.95
N PRO A 14 -7.42 3.06 8.88
CA PRO A 14 -6.76 2.97 10.17
C PRO A 14 -7.19 1.75 10.96
N GLU A 15 -6.24 1.10 11.62
CA GLU A 15 -6.46 -0.06 12.47
C GLU A 15 -6.04 0.25 13.91
N VAL A 16 -6.63 -0.49 14.86
CA VAL A 16 -6.23 -0.40 16.27
C VAL A 16 -4.76 -0.82 16.41
N LEU A 17 -3.99 -0.06 17.19
CA LEU A 17 -2.60 -0.38 17.49
C LEU A 17 -2.50 -1.53 18.50
N ALA A 18 -1.32 -2.14 18.60
CA ALA A 18 -1.04 -3.06 19.70
C ALA A 18 -1.10 -2.29 21.03
N ALA A 19 -1.60 -2.94 22.08
CA ALA A 19 -1.63 -2.36 23.41
C ALA A 19 -0.23 -1.90 23.85
N GLY A 20 -0.13 -0.70 24.42
CA GLY A 20 1.13 -0.09 24.83
C GLY A 20 1.85 0.70 23.72
N SER A 21 1.25 0.81 22.53
CA SER A 21 1.80 1.62 21.43
C SER A 21 1.24 3.05 21.41
N GLU A 22 0.40 3.42 22.37
CA GLU A 22 -0.17 4.76 22.51
C GLU A 22 0.93 5.82 22.70
N GLY A 23 0.80 6.95 22.01
CA GLY A 23 1.76 8.06 22.11
C GLY A 23 3.12 7.81 21.44
N THR A 24 3.38 6.62 20.90
CA THR A 24 4.63 6.31 20.19
C THR A 24 4.77 7.01 18.85
N GLY A 25 3.69 7.57 18.28
CA GLY A 25 3.67 8.11 16.92
C GLY A 25 3.59 7.03 15.83
N ILE A 26 3.41 5.76 16.21
CA ILE A 26 3.18 4.65 15.29
C ILE A 26 1.73 4.66 14.79
N GLY A 27 1.52 4.42 13.49
CA GLY A 27 0.21 4.22 12.88
C GLY A 27 0.13 2.88 12.16
N ARG A 28 -1.01 2.18 12.28
CA ARG A 28 -1.28 0.92 11.55
C ARG A 28 -2.49 1.10 10.65
N MET A 29 -2.42 0.60 9.42
CA MET A 29 -3.50 0.67 8.45
C MET A 29 -3.58 -0.60 7.61
N THR A 30 -4.77 -0.98 7.21
CA THR A 30 -4.97 -1.94 6.11
C THR A 30 -5.01 -1.20 4.77
N LEU A 31 -4.52 -1.86 3.72
CA LEU A 31 -4.45 -1.35 2.36
C LEU A 31 -5.30 -2.21 1.42
N ASP A 32 -6.10 -1.55 0.57
CA ASP A 32 -6.71 -2.14 -0.63
C ASP A 32 -6.22 -1.33 -1.84
N LYS A 33 -5.62 -2.00 -2.82
CA LYS A 33 -5.08 -1.32 -4.02
C LYS A 33 -5.60 -1.96 -5.29
N ARG A 34 -5.92 -1.12 -6.26
CA ARG A 34 -6.41 -1.52 -7.58
C ARG A 34 -5.53 -0.89 -8.63
N TYR A 35 -4.95 -1.71 -9.48
CA TYR A 35 -4.10 -1.33 -10.61
C TYR A 35 -4.93 -1.32 -11.88
N HIS A 36 -4.70 -0.33 -12.74
CA HIS A 36 -5.44 -0.14 -13.99
C HIS A 36 -4.51 -0.08 -15.20
N GLY A 37 -5.06 -0.38 -16.37
CA GLY A 37 -4.36 -0.26 -17.65
C GLY A 37 -3.53 -1.51 -17.98
N PRO A 38 -2.24 -1.38 -18.37
CA PRO A 38 -1.41 -2.52 -18.81
C PRO A 38 -1.24 -3.64 -17.76
N LEU A 39 -1.49 -3.31 -16.50
CA LEU A 39 -1.67 -4.26 -15.40
C LEU A 39 -3.03 -3.99 -14.76
N THR A 40 -3.99 -4.88 -14.99
CA THR A 40 -5.24 -4.86 -14.24
C THR A 40 -5.13 -5.87 -13.11
N ALA A 41 -5.02 -5.38 -11.88
CA ALA A 41 -4.85 -6.23 -10.71
C ALA A 41 -5.48 -5.62 -9.47
N THR A 42 -5.85 -6.47 -8.51
CA THR A 42 -6.26 -6.02 -7.19
C THR A 42 -5.39 -6.61 -6.13
N GLY A 43 -5.54 -6.08 -4.92
CA GLY A 43 -4.63 -6.47 -3.92
C GLY A 43 -4.87 -5.94 -2.51
N ARG A 44 -4.35 -6.67 -1.52
CA ARG A 44 -4.40 -6.29 -0.10
C ARG A 44 -3.04 -6.32 0.59
N GLY A 45 -2.88 -5.46 1.59
CA GLY A 45 -1.67 -5.41 2.39
C GLY A 45 -1.87 -4.71 3.73
N GLU A 46 -0.79 -4.65 4.49
CA GLU A 46 -0.69 -3.89 5.72
C GLU A 46 0.34 -2.78 5.59
N PHE A 47 0.10 -1.70 6.32
CA PHE A 47 0.93 -0.51 6.36
C PHE A 47 1.21 -0.15 7.81
N LEU A 48 2.48 0.11 8.11
CA LEU A 48 2.93 0.61 9.40
C LEU A 48 3.72 1.90 9.15
N SER A 49 3.40 2.95 9.89
CA SER A 49 4.11 4.22 9.84
C SER A 49 4.60 4.63 11.22
N TYR A 50 5.59 5.52 11.21
CA TYR A 50 6.07 6.23 12.38
C TYR A 50 6.25 7.69 12.01
N ARG A 51 5.59 8.59 12.74
CA ARG A 51 5.71 10.04 12.56
C ARG A 51 6.54 10.62 13.69
N THR A 52 7.54 11.43 13.34
CA THR A 52 8.40 12.09 14.34
C THR A 52 7.75 13.37 14.86
N ALA A 53 8.34 13.97 15.90
CA ALA A 53 7.96 15.31 16.37
C ALA A 53 8.28 16.41 15.34
N VAL A 54 9.22 16.18 14.42
CA VAL A 54 9.52 17.13 13.34
C VAL A 54 8.35 17.09 12.34
N PRO A 55 7.69 18.23 12.07
CA PRO A 55 6.64 18.30 11.07
C PRO A 55 7.11 17.72 9.73
N THR A 56 6.20 17.10 9.00
CA THR A 56 6.42 16.45 7.69
C THR A 56 7.42 15.28 7.64
N SER A 57 8.09 14.93 8.75
CA SER A 57 9.02 13.79 8.81
C SER A 57 8.34 12.51 9.30
N ALA A 58 8.37 11.47 8.47
CA ALA A 58 7.82 10.15 8.79
C ALA A 58 8.56 9.03 8.05
N ALA A 59 8.51 7.83 8.62
CA ALA A 59 8.93 6.59 7.97
C ALA A 59 7.73 5.66 7.84
N TYR A 60 7.71 4.81 6.82
CA TYR A 60 6.67 3.81 6.63
C TYR A 60 7.18 2.56 5.94
N VAL A 61 6.53 1.45 6.24
CA VAL A 61 6.70 0.17 5.56
C VAL A 61 5.32 -0.35 5.16
N ALA A 62 5.26 -0.93 3.98
CA ALA A 62 4.05 -1.59 3.51
C ALA A 62 4.40 -3.01 3.07
N ARG A 63 3.65 -3.99 3.57
CA ARG A 63 3.76 -5.37 3.12
C ARG A 63 2.48 -5.82 2.46
N TRP A 64 2.67 -6.37 1.28
CA TRP A 64 1.63 -6.90 0.44
C TRP A 64 1.47 -8.39 0.70
N THR A 65 0.25 -8.82 1.07
CA THR A 65 -0.04 -10.21 1.45
C THR A 65 -0.57 -11.03 0.28
N GLY A 66 -1.11 -10.38 -0.74
CA GLY A 66 -1.47 -11.03 -2.00
C GLY A 66 -2.18 -10.09 -2.97
N GLY A 67 -2.18 -10.47 -4.24
CA GLY A 67 -2.90 -9.77 -5.31
C GLY A 67 -3.36 -10.74 -6.40
N ARG A 68 -4.43 -10.36 -7.10
CA ARG A 68 -4.94 -11.10 -8.27
C ARG A 68 -4.79 -10.21 -9.50
N ALA A 69 -3.98 -10.63 -10.46
CA ALA A 69 -3.95 -10.01 -11.77
C ALA A 69 -5.11 -10.57 -12.61
N ALA A 70 -5.97 -9.70 -13.10
CA ALA A 70 -7.00 -10.04 -14.09
C ALA A 70 -6.41 -10.07 -15.51
N SER A 71 -5.44 -9.20 -15.78
CA SER A 71 -4.65 -9.23 -17.02
C SER A 71 -3.27 -8.58 -16.77
N CYS A 72 -2.25 -9.08 -17.45
CA CYS A 72 -0.90 -8.53 -17.38
C CYS A 72 -0.25 -8.62 -18.76
N CYS A 73 0.39 -7.52 -19.18
CA CYS A 73 1.19 -7.45 -20.41
C CYS A 73 0.42 -7.74 -21.70
N SER A 74 -0.55 -6.89 -22.05
CA SER A 74 -0.87 -6.69 -23.47
C SER A 74 0.32 -5.95 -24.10
N THR A 75 1.24 -6.66 -24.75
CA THR A 75 2.31 -6.06 -25.54
C THR A 75 1.67 -5.21 -26.64
N PRO A 76 1.80 -3.87 -26.67
CA PRO A 76 1.55 -3.15 -27.91
C PRO A 76 2.68 -3.54 -28.87
N ALA A 77 2.30 -4.05 -30.04
CA ALA A 77 3.21 -4.28 -31.16
C ALA A 77 3.81 -2.95 -31.64
#